data_AF-A0A963VQ24-F1
#
_entry.id   AF-A0A963VQ24-F1
#
_cell.length_a   1.000
_cell.length_b   1.000
_cell.length_c   1.000
_cell.angle_alpha   90.00
_cell.angle_beta   90.00
_cell.angle_gamma   90.00
#
_symmetry.space_group_name_H-M   'P 1'
#
loop_
_entity.id
_entity.type
_entity.pdbx_description
1 polymer ?
#
loop_
_entity_poly.entity_id
_entity_poly.type
_entity_poly.pdbx_seq_one_letter_code
_entity_poly.pdbx_strand_id
1 'polypeptide(L)'
;MAHSNVSAQSLAGPDLPAIEAAAFAWVAEVTGGTIVAKVKASGGNRRQSWAIDIETADGARMPLLLRFDPRPDEPGAEPWTIEREADVFRAIRGIPIRAPKFVGFNPQLRAVLTDRASGVAELRHLKDDLQKQHIARQFMADLATLHRWPTVGIRLAASVESTSIADHIVNELDIWEAMYRETGEDDPLLEFAFLWLRAHVPQGGGKPVFTHGDAGPGNFMYDGGELTALIDWEFAHLGDPMDDIAWFSMRCVMEPVPDFFDALRCYEAAVGAPIDRQSLLYHRVLVSTRVVVIRHRAFASEPAHAIVSRGLNRRLLVEAMSAASGSAVTPPRPVDAPETACTALYDKVIGDLGDIIVPRSADKAAVAAAKNAAKVVKYLKAIDRFGPAIETAELDELERLLDIRPESVEQGQQQLCAALRAGAVSFDAALAYFAGAGQRGAQLSAEASGSIATRHYTPV
;
A
#
# COMPACT_ATOMS: atom_id res chain seq x y z
N MET A 1 32.75 -8.52 -26.77
CA MET A 1 32.33 -8.18 -28.15
C MET A 1 31.42 -9.28 -28.67
N ALA A 2 30.12 -9.03 -28.64
CA ALA A 2 29.09 -9.60 -29.51
C ALA A 2 27.76 -8.94 -29.08
N HIS A 3 27.61 -7.65 -29.41
CA HIS A 3 26.31 -6.99 -29.32
C HIS A 3 25.45 -7.50 -30.47
N SER A 4 24.45 -8.31 -30.17
CA SER A 4 23.40 -8.67 -31.13
C SER A 4 22.56 -7.42 -31.39
N ASN A 5 22.64 -6.91 -32.61
CA ASN A 5 21.71 -5.93 -33.17
C ASN A 5 20.29 -6.51 -33.15
N VAL A 6 19.51 -6.16 -32.14
CA VAL A 6 18.04 -6.20 -32.22
C VAL A 6 17.62 -4.90 -32.86
N SER A 7 16.96 -5.03 -34.01
CA SER A 7 16.43 -3.95 -34.83
C SER A 7 15.56 -3.00 -34.01
N ALA A 8 15.91 -1.71 -34.06
CA ALA A 8 15.11 -0.60 -33.59
C ALA A 8 13.85 -0.42 -34.46
N GLN A 9 12.86 -1.30 -34.29
CA GLN A 9 11.50 -1.09 -34.78
C GLN A 9 10.53 -1.10 -33.59
N SER A 10 9.83 0.04 -33.43
CA SER A 10 8.72 0.33 -32.50
C SER A 10 9.06 0.70 -31.05
N LEU A 11 9.58 1.92 -30.84
CA LEU A 11 9.58 2.64 -29.54
C LEU A 11 8.55 3.79 -29.52
N ALA A 12 7.43 3.64 -30.23
CA ALA A 12 6.26 4.48 -29.97
C ALA A 12 5.46 3.77 -28.88
N GLY A 13 5.35 4.38 -27.69
CA GLY A 13 4.40 3.92 -26.68
C GLY A 13 2.96 3.92 -27.22
N PRO A 14 2.00 3.32 -26.51
CA PRO A 14 0.60 3.32 -26.93
C PRO A 14 0.14 4.76 -27.21
N ASP A 15 -0.61 4.94 -28.30
CA ASP A 15 -1.21 6.24 -28.67
C ASP A 15 -2.32 6.58 -27.66
N LEU A 16 -1.89 7.13 -26.51
CA LEU A 16 -2.76 7.41 -25.39
C LEU A 16 -3.94 8.33 -25.76
N PRO A 17 -3.75 9.41 -26.53
CA PRO A 17 -4.87 10.21 -27.04
C PRO A 17 -5.92 9.39 -27.83
N ALA A 18 -5.48 8.47 -28.69
CA ALA A 18 -6.41 7.60 -29.43
C ALA A 18 -7.17 6.64 -28.52
N ILE A 19 -6.48 6.03 -27.54
CA ILE A 19 -7.10 5.15 -26.54
C ILE A 19 -8.10 5.91 -25.67
N GLU A 20 -7.75 7.11 -25.20
CA GLU A 20 -8.65 7.98 -24.45
C GLU A 20 -9.90 8.33 -25.27
N ALA A 21 -9.74 8.70 -26.54
CA ALA A 21 -10.86 8.99 -27.42
C ALA A 21 -11.79 7.78 -27.61
N ALA A 22 -11.23 6.58 -27.80
CA ALA A 22 -12.00 5.34 -27.91
C ALA A 22 -12.74 5.01 -26.60
N ALA A 23 -12.09 5.21 -25.44
CA ALA A 23 -12.70 5.01 -24.13
C ALA A 23 -13.86 5.98 -23.87
N PHE A 24 -13.71 7.26 -24.24
CA PHE A 24 -14.80 8.23 -24.12
C PHE A 24 -15.97 7.92 -25.06
N ALA A 25 -15.69 7.47 -26.29
CA ALA A 25 -16.74 7.02 -27.22
C ALA A 25 -17.50 5.82 -26.66
N TRP A 26 -16.81 4.85 -26.09
CA TRP A 26 -17.41 3.70 -25.42
C TRP A 26 -18.29 4.09 -24.22
N VAL A 27 -17.85 5.06 -23.39
CA VAL A 27 -18.67 5.57 -22.28
C VAL A 27 -19.98 6.18 -22.79
N ALA A 28 -19.93 7.00 -23.83
CA ALA A 28 -21.12 7.61 -24.43
C ALA A 28 -22.08 6.53 -25.00
N GLU A 29 -21.54 5.50 -25.64
CA GLU A 29 -22.31 4.36 -26.15
C GLU A 29 -23.02 3.58 -25.04
N VAL A 30 -22.29 3.17 -23.98
CA VAL A 30 -22.84 2.37 -22.88
C VAL A 30 -23.93 3.11 -22.10
N THR A 31 -23.79 4.43 -21.99
CA THR A 31 -24.72 5.26 -21.22
C THR A 31 -25.88 5.80 -22.05
N GLY A 32 -25.75 5.81 -23.38
CA GLY A 32 -26.70 6.45 -24.29
C GLY A 32 -26.78 7.98 -24.12
N GLY A 33 -25.77 8.59 -23.49
CA GLY A 33 -25.75 10.02 -23.15
C GLY A 33 -24.53 10.75 -23.72
N THR A 34 -24.49 12.07 -23.51
CA THR A 34 -23.39 12.94 -23.98
C THR A 34 -22.46 13.30 -22.83
N ILE A 35 -21.15 13.21 -23.04
CA ILE A 35 -20.14 13.69 -22.08
C ILE A 35 -20.17 15.21 -22.04
N VAL A 36 -20.53 15.77 -20.89
CA VAL A 36 -20.58 17.22 -20.65
C VAL A 36 -19.40 17.75 -19.83
N ALA A 37 -18.76 16.88 -19.05
CA ALA A 37 -17.49 17.19 -18.37
C ALA A 37 -16.60 15.96 -18.26
N LYS A 38 -15.29 16.18 -18.32
CA LYS A 38 -14.27 15.17 -18.05
C LYS A 38 -13.13 15.79 -17.28
N VAL A 39 -12.77 15.20 -16.15
CA VAL A 39 -11.64 15.64 -15.32
C VAL A 39 -10.73 14.46 -15.08
N LYS A 40 -9.44 14.62 -15.38
CA LYS A 40 -8.46 13.57 -15.11
C LYS A 40 -8.36 13.37 -13.60
N ALA A 41 -8.65 12.16 -13.13
CA ALA A 41 -8.52 11.84 -11.72
C ALA A 41 -7.04 11.57 -11.40
N SER A 42 -6.60 11.99 -10.22
CA SER A 42 -5.26 11.66 -9.72
C SER A 42 -5.21 10.18 -9.36
N GLY A 43 -4.29 9.41 -9.95
CA GLY A 43 -4.08 8.01 -9.57
C GLY A 43 -3.20 7.25 -10.56
N GLY A 44 -2.02 6.84 -10.11
CA GLY A 44 -1.15 5.83 -10.73
C GLY A 44 -0.43 6.22 -12.02
N ASN A 45 0.86 5.86 -12.12
CA ASN A 45 1.62 5.97 -13.38
C ASN A 45 1.22 4.89 -14.41
N ARG A 46 0.46 3.87 -13.99
CA ARG A 46 0.16 2.66 -14.78
C ARG A 46 -1.23 2.67 -15.44
N ARG A 47 -2.27 3.00 -14.69
CA ARG A 47 -3.67 3.05 -15.14
C ARG A 47 -4.12 4.49 -15.24
N GLN A 48 -5.02 4.78 -16.17
CA GLN A 48 -5.61 6.10 -16.33
C GLN A 48 -7.02 6.11 -15.73
N SER A 49 -7.34 7.17 -15.00
CA SER A 49 -8.66 7.36 -14.39
C SER A 49 -9.25 8.73 -14.75
N TRP A 50 -10.53 8.75 -15.07
CA TRP A 50 -11.26 9.95 -15.47
C TRP A 50 -12.60 10.05 -14.76
N ALA A 51 -12.85 11.21 -14.15
CA ALA A 51 -14.15 11.59 -13.64
C ALA A 51 -15.04 12.06 -14.82
N ILE A 52 -16.02 11.22 -15.11
CA ILE A 52 -17.12 11.25 -16.07
C ILE A 52 -18.34 12.10 -15.68
N ASP A 53 -18.79 13.15 -16.38
CA ASP A 53 -20.19 13.59 -16.22
C ASP A 53 -20.94 13.41 -17.56
N ILE A 54 -22.00 12.59 -17.52
CA ILE A 54 -22.89 12.32 -18.66
C ILE A 54 -24.21 13.06 -18.46
N GLU A 55 -24.72 13.66 -19.53
CA GLU A 55 -26.09 14.13 -19.64
C GLU A 55 -26.89 13.14 -20.50
N THR A 56 -27.92 12.53 -19.92
CA THR A 56 -28.81 11.58 -20.59
C THR A 56 -29.88 12.30 -21.42
N ALA A 57 -30.58 11.57 -22.29
CA ALA A 57 -31.58 12.15 -23.20
C ALA A 57 -32.77 12.84 -22.48
N ASP A 58 -33.04 12.47 -21.23
CA ASP A 58 -34.03 13.08 -20.34
C ASP A 58 -33.48 14.26 -19.52
N GLY A 59 -32.21 14.65 -19.73
CA GLY A 59 -31.55 15.77 -19.07
C GLY A 59 -30.99 15.46 -17.69
N ALA A 60 -31.03 14.19 -17.23
CA ALA A 60 -30.42 13.80 -15.97
C ALA A 60 -28.89 13.78 -16.08
N ARG A 61 -28.20 14.09 -14.97
CA ARG A 61 -26.73 14.00 -14.88
C ARG A 61 -26.30 12.73 -14.17
N MET A 62 -25.41 11.98 -14.81
CA MET A 62 -24.81 10.77 -14.28
C MET A 62 -23.30 10.96 -14.06
N PRO A 63 -22.84 11.08 -12.81
CA PRO A 63 -21.42 11.13 -12.49
C PRO A 63 -20.84 9.71 -12.52
N LEU A 64 -19.80 9.49 -13.32
CA LEU A 64 -19.16 8.21 -13.58
C LEU A 64 -17.65 8.27 -13.32
N LEU A 65 -17.05 7.11 -13.07
CA LEU A 65 -15.60 6.93 -13.01
C LEU A 65 -15.18 5.89 -14.05
N LEU A 66 -14.38 6.35 -15.01
CA LEU A 66 -13.74 5.51 -16.03
C LEU A 66 -12.32 5.20 -15.58
N ARG A 67 -11.93 3.93 -15.56
CA ARG A 67 -10.55 3.48 -15.31
C ARG A 67 -10.12 2.50 -16.41
N PHE A 68 -8.94 2.67 -16.98
CA PHE A 68 -8.40 1.79 -18.02
C PHE A 68 -6.88 1.66 -17.95
N ASP A 69 -6.33 0.56 -18.48
CA ASP A 69 -4.88 0.37 -18.63
C ASP A 69 -4.48 0.53 -20.11
N PRO A 70 -3.76 1.60 -20.48
CA PRO A 70 -3.36 1.85 -21.87
C PRO A 70 -2.20 0.96 -22.35
N ARG A 71 -1.54 0.24 -21.45
CA ARG A 71 -0.39 -0.61 -21.79
C ARG A 71 -0.87 -1.96 -22.32
N PRO A 72 -0.06 -2.68 -23.11
CA PRO A 72 -0.34 -4.09 -23.40
C PRO A 72 -0.27 -4.93 -22.12
N ASP A 73 -0.85 -6.13 -22.16
CA ASP A 73 -0.61 -7.15 -21.12
C ASP A 73 0.89 -7.51 -21.15
N GLU A 74 1.63 -7.07 -20.14
CA GLU A 74 2.99 -7.53 -19.92
C GLU A 74 2.94 -8.75 -18.99
N PRO A 75 3.60 -9.87 -19.34
CA PRO A 75 3.70 -11.00 -18.44
C PRO A 75 4.34 -10.56 -17.12
N GLY A 76 3.68 -10.86 -16.00
CA GLY A 76 4.20 -10.62 -14.68
C GLY A 76 3.41 -11.39 -13.62
N ALA A 77 3.96 -11.47 -12.41
CA ALA A 77 3.42 -12.16 -11.25
C ALA A 77 2.23 -11.43 -10.65
N GLU A 78 2.03 -10.16 -11.02
CA GLU A 78 0.94 -9.32 -10.54
C GLU A 78 -0.40 -9.70 -11.21
N PRO A 79 -1.40 -10.21 -10.46
CA PRO A 79 -2.64 -10.74 -11.04
C PRO A 79 -3.74 -9.67 -11.16
N TRP A 80 -3.52 -8.44 -10.70
CA TRP A 80 -4.55 -7.41 -10.63
C TRP A 80 -4.68 -6.69 -11.97
N THR A 81 -5.61 -7.15 -12.79
CA THR A 81 -5.98 -6.55 -14.08
C THR A 81 -7.27 -5.75 -13.96
N ILE A 82 -7.57 -4.88 -14.95
CA ILE A 82 -8.88 -4.21 -15.03
C ILE A 82 -10.01 -5.22 -15.21
N GLU A 83 -9.75 -6.35 -15.88
CA GLU A 83 -10.72 -7.45 -16.00
C GLU A 83 -11.06 -8.05 -14.63
N ARG A 84 -10.03 -8.32 -13.80
CA ARG A 84 -10.25 -8.79 -12.43
C ARG A 84 -11.03 -7.76 -11.60
N GLU A 85 -10.73 -6.47 -11.74
CA GLU A 85 -11.48 -5.40 -11.08
C GLU A 85 -12.96 -5.39 -11.52
N ALA A 86 -13.24 -5.64 -12.80
CA ALA A 86 -14.61 -5.80 -13.29
C ALA A 86 -15.31 -7.04 -12.71
N ASP A 87 -14.62 -8.17 -12.54
CA ASP A 87 -15.16 -9.36 -11.84
C ASP A 87 -15.52 -9.07 -10.39
N VAL A 88 -14.68 -8.30 -9.68
CA VAL A 88 -14.97 -7.85 -8.32
C VAL A 88 -16.24 -7.01 -8.29
N PHE A 89 -16.36 -6.01 -9.17
CA PHE A 89 -17.56 -5.17 -9.25
C PHE A 89 -18.83 -5.97 -9.60
N ARG A 90 -18.71 -7.02 -10.41
CA ARG A 90 -19.82 -7.97 -10.66
C ARG A 90 -20.17 -8.78 -9.42
N ALA A 91 -19.17 -9.25 -8.67
CA ALA A 91 -19.37 -10.05 -7.47
C ALA A 91 -20.04 -9.25 -6.33
N ILE A 92 -19.66 -7.99 -6.14
CA ILE A 92 -20.19 -7.16 -5.04
C ILE A 92 -21.52 -6.49 -5.36
N ARG A 93 -21.99 -6.50 -6.62
CA ARG A 93 -23.23 -5.82 -7.06
C ARG A 93 -24.47 -6.17 -6.24
N GLY A 94 -24.55 -7.39 -5.70
CA GLY A 94 -25.69 -7.87 -4.91
C GLY A 94 -25.53 -7.70 -3.39
N ILE A 95 -24.35 -7.28 -2.93
CA ILE A 95 -24.04 -7.17 -1.51
C ILE A 95 -24.57 -5.82 -1.00
N PRO A 96 -25.32 -5.76 0.11
CA PRO A 96 -25.90 -4.53 0.63
C PRO A 96 -24.85 -3.67 1.38
N ILE A 97 -23.79 -3.31 0.67
CA ILE A 97 -22.73 -2.40 1.11
C ILE A 97 -22.74 -1.13 0.26
N ARG A 98 -22.12 -0.06 0.76
CA ARG A 98 -21.87 1.14 -0.03
C ARG A 98 -20.64 0.89 -0.90
N ALA A 99 -20.85 0.73 -2.20
CA ALA A 99 -19.79 0.60 -3.19
C ALA A 99 -20.24 1.22 -4.52
N PRO A 100 -19.31 1.65 -5.39
CA PRO A 100 -19.66 2.13 -6.72
C PRO A 100 -20.42 1.06 -7.52
N LYS A 101 -21.48 1.45 -8.21
CA LYS A 101 -22.27 0.57 -9.06
C LYS A 101 -21.52 0.28 -10.34
N PHE A 102 -21.38 -1.00 -10.64
CA PHE A 102 -20.83 -1.47 -11.90
C PHE A 102 -21.71 -1.05 -13.09
N VAL A 103 -21.17 -0.27 -14.03
CA VAL A 103 -21.86 0.14 -15.26
C VAL A 103 -21.47 -0.75 -16.43
N GLY A 104 -20.16 -0.98 -16.65
CA GLY A 104 -19.71 -1.81 -17.77
C GLY A 104 -18.21 -2.10 -17.77
N PHE A 105 -17.81 -3.05 -18.62
CA PHE A 105 -16.43 -3.41 -18.89
C PHE A 105 -16.21 -3.60 -20.39
N ASN A 106 -15.13 -3.04 -20.92
CA ASN A 106 -14.69 -3.21 -22.30
C ASN A 106 -13.36 -3.97 -22.33
N PRO A 107 -13.34 -5.23 -22.79
CA PRO A 107 -12.12 -6.03 -22.82
C PRO A 107 -11.09 -5.51 -23.83
N GLN A 108 -11.51 -4.95 -24.97
CA GLN A 108 -10.58 -4.42 -25.98
C GLN A 108 -9.83 -3.18 -25.48
N LEU A 109 -10.52 -2.32 -24.74
CA LEU A 109 -9.94 -1.11 -24.14
C LEU A 109 -9.36 -1.34 -22.75
N ARG A 110 -9.55 -2.55 -22.18
CA ARG A 110 -9.20 -2.88 -20.79
C ARG A 110 -9.74 -1.81 -19.85
N ALA A 111 -11.02 -1.48 -20.02
CA ALA A 111 -11.66 -0.34 -19.36
C ALA A 111 -12.85 -0.80 -18.51
N VAL A 112 -12.92 -0.29 -17.28
CA VAL A 112 -14.05 -0.47 -16.37
C VAL A 112 -14.74 0.87 -16.13
N LEU A 113 -16.07 0.84 -16.08
CA LEU A 113 -16.92 1.99 -15.83
C LEU A 113 -17.81 1.72 -14.63
N THR A 114 -17.80 2.65 -13.69
CA THR A 114 -18.63 2.64 -12.48
C THR A 114 -19.34 3.98 -12.32
N ASP A 115 -20.36 4.06 -11.47
CA ASP A 115 -20.78 5.36 -10.96
C ASP A 115 -19.67 5.99 -10.10
N ARG A 116 -19.70 7.32 -9.98
CA ARG A 116 -18.72 8.04 -9.17
C ARG A 116 -19.32 8.31 -7.79
N ALA A 117 -18.74 7.67 -6.77
CA ALA A 117 -19.06 7.98 -5.39
C ALA A 117 -18.84 9.47 -5.07
N SER A 118 -19.75 10.07 -4.31
CA SER A 118 -19.62 11.46 -3.85
C SER A 118 -18.66 11.57 -2.68
N GLY A 119 -18.15 12.78 -2.45
CA GLY A 119 -17.34 13.10 -1.27
C GLY A 119 -15.83 13.07 -1.50
N VAL A 120 -15.09 12.80 -0.43
CA VAL A 120 -13.61 12.74 -0.41
C VAL A 120 -13.13 11.51 0.38
N ALA A 121 -11.89 11.07 0.14
CA ALA A 121 -11.29 9.92 0.84
C ALA A 121 -10.33 10.30 1.98
N GLU A 122 -9.85 11.54 2.00
CA GLU A 122 -8.77 11.99 2.90
C GLU A 122 -9.31 12.34 4.30
N LEU A 123 -9.40 11.35 5.17
CA LEU A 123 -9.94 11.48 6.52
C LEU A 123 -9.18 12.53 7.37
N ARG A 124 -7.88 12.74 7.09
CA ARG A 124 -7.04 13.79 7.70
C ARG A 124 -7.59 15.22 7.55
N HIS A 125 -8.43 15.46 6.54
CA HIS A 125 -9.04 16.78 6.29
C HIS A 125 -10.29 17.01 7.15
N LEU A 126 -10.95 15.93 7.59
CA LEU A 126 -12.02 16.02 8.58
C LEU A 126 -11.42 16.37 9.95
N LYS A 127 -12.00 17.35 10.67
CA LYS A 127 -11.52 17.77 11.99
C LYS A 127 -12.39 17.29 13.14
N ASP A 128 -13.66 17.02 12.88
CA ASP A 128 -14.59 16.49 13.87
C ASP A 128 -14.32 15.00 14.11
N ASP A 129 -13.82 14.67 15.31
CA ASP A 129 -13.52 13.30 15.69
C ASP A 129 -14.79 12.46 15.90
N LEU A 130 -15.93 13.06 16.30
CA LEU A 130 -17.18 12.31 16.40
C LEU A 130 -17.65 11.85 15.01
N GLN A 131 -17.53 12.72 14.00
CA GLN A 131 -17.85 12.36 12.61
C GLN A 131 -16.88 11.32 12.05
N LYS A 132 -15.57 11.46 12.29
CA LYS A 132 -14.60 10.42 11.89
C LYS A 132 -14.93 9.06 12.50
N GLN A 133 -15.27 9.05 13.79
CA GLN A 133 -15.61 7.80 14.48
C GLN A 133 -16.91 7.19 13.94
N HIS A 134 -17.90 8.02 13.64
CA HIS A 134 -19.14 7.59 13.00
C HIS A 134 -18.87 6.94 11.63
N ILE A 135 -18.07 7.58 10.76
CA ILE A 135 -17.66 7.02 9.46
C ILE A 135 -16.90 5.71 9.65
N ALA A 136 -16.00 5.61 10.63
CA ALA A 136 -15.27 4.38 10.92
C ALA A 136 -16.19 3.22 11.34
N ARG A 137 -17.22 3.49 12.16
CA ARG A 137 -18.25 2.49 12.51
C ARG A 137 -19.05 2.05 11.29
N GLN A 138 -19.44 2.99 10.43
CA GLN A 138 -20.15 2.69 9.20
C GLN A 138 -19.31 1.81 8.26
N PHE A 139 -18.02 2.12 8.14
CA PHE A 139 -17.07 1.34 7.36
C PHE A 139 -16.97 -0.10 7.89
N MET A 140 -16.86 -0.26 9.22
CA MET A 140 -16.83 -1.57 9.87
C MET A 140 -18.11 -2.37 9.68
N ALA A 141 -19.28 -1.71 9.66
CA ALA A 141 -20.56 -2.35 9.38
C ALA A 141 -20.64 -2.86 7.93
N ASP A 142 -20.14 -2.11 6.95
CA ASP A 142 -20.08 -2.55 5.55
C ASP A 142 -19.08 -3.69 5.37
N LEU A 143 -17.91 -3.61 6.01
CA LEU A 143 -16.91 -4.67 5.98
C LEU A 143 -17.44 -5.98 6.61
N ALA A 144 -18.15 -5.88 7.74
CA ALA A 144 -18.83 -7.03 8.34
C ALA A 144 -19.92 -7.60 7.41
N THR A 145 -20.66 -6.75 6.70
CA THR A 145 -21.66 -7.19 5.72
C THR A 145 -21.01 -7.92 4.55
N LEU A 146 -19.89 -7.40 4.04
CA LEU A 146 -19.08 -8.04 3.00
C LEU A 146 -18.59 -9.43 3.45
N HIS A 147 -18.00 -9.51 4.65
CA HIS A 147 -17.41 -10.75 5.17
C HIS A 147 -18.45 -11.84 5.48
N ARG A 148 -19.70 -11.46 5.75
CA ARG A 148 -20.80 -12.42 5.97
C ARG A 148 -21.49 -12.86 4.70
N TRP A 149 -21.21 -12.22 3.57
CA TRP A 149 -21.86 -12.55 2.31
C TRP A 149 -21.44 -13.93 1.81
N PRO A 150 -22.37 -14.78 1.32
CA PRO A 150 -22.02 -16.07 0.77
C PRO A 150 -21.04 -15.94 -0.41
N THR A 151 -19.91 -16.64 -0.35
CA THR A 151 -18.88 -16.64 -1.41
C THR A 151 -19.11 -17.68 -2.49
N VAL A 152 -20.21 -18.44 -2.38
CA VAL A 152 -20.57 -19.49 -3.36
C VAL A 152 -20.83 -18.88 -4.73
N GLY A 153 -20.13 -19.39 -5.74
CA GLY A 153 -20.28 -18.93 -7.12
C GLY A 153 -19.47 -17.68 -7.47
N ILE A 154 -18.80 -17.04 -6.50
CA ILE A 154 -17.83 -15.98 -6.81
C ILE A 154 -16.64 -16.60 -7.53
N ARG A 155 -16.26 -16.00 -8.65
CA ARG A 155 -15.08 -16.37 -9.45
C ARG A 155 -14.36 -15.09 -9.83
N LEU A 156 -13.10 -14.98 -9.42
CA LEU A 156 -12.21 -13.90 -9.82
C LEU A 156 -11.14 -14.49 -10.73
N ALA A 157 -10.78 -13.78 -11.80
CA ALA A 157 -9.65 -14.17 -12.65
C ALA A 157 -8.39 -14.43 -11.80
N ALA A 158 -7.68 -15.54 -12.03
CA ALA A 158 -6.50 -15.98 -11.28
C ALA A 158 -6.73 -16.25 -9.77
N SER A 159 -7.96 -16.56 -9.34
CA SER A 159 -8.22 -17.08 -7.98
C SER A 159 -8.06 -18.60 -7.89
N VAL A 160 -7.67 -19.10 -6.71
CA VAL A 160 -7.61 -20.54 -6.44
C VAL A 160 -8.99 -21.12 -6.13
N GLU A 161 -9.24 -22.32 -6.63
CA GLU A 161 -10.43 -23.10 -6.29
C GLU A 161 -10.20 -23.87 -4.98
N SER A 162 -10.24 -23.17 -3.84
CA SER A 162 -10.22 -23.78 -2.51
C SER A 162 -11.34 -23.24 -1.61
N THR A 163 -11.76 -24.08 -0.66
CA THR A 163 -12.70 -23.73 0.41
C THR A 163 -12.02 -23.47 1.76
N SER A 164 -10.70 -23.60 1.87
CA SER A 164 -9.97 -23.38 3.12
C SER A 164 -9.30 -21.99 3.13
N ILE A 165 -9.33 -21.32 4.29
CA ILE A 165 -8.64 -20.03 4.47
C ILE A 165 -7.12 -20.20 4.28
N ALA A 166 -6.54 -21.29 4.79
CA ALA A 166 -5.11 -21.55 4.71
C ALA A 166 -4.61 -21.62 3.25
N ASP A 167 -5.35 -22.27 2.34
CA ASP A 167 -4.97 -22.35 0.93
C ASP A 167 -5.03 -20.97 0.24
N HIS A 168 -6.05 -20.15 0.58
CA HIS A 168 -6.12 -18.78 0.05
C HIS A 168 -4.95 -17.92 0.56
N ILE A 169 -4.55 -18.07 1.82
CA ILE A 169 -3.37 -17.40 2.37
C ILE A 169 -2.10 -17.86 1.65
N VAL A 170 -1.93 -19.17 1.44
CA VAL A 170 -0.76 -19.72 0.73
C VAL A 170 -0.71 -19.20 -0.71
N ASN A 171 -1.84 -19.14 -1.41
CA ASN A 171 -1.90 -18.57 -2.76
C ASN A 171 -1.54 -17.08 -2.78
N GLU A 172 -2.01 -16.30 -1.80
CA GLU A 172 -1.60 -14.91 -1.66
C GLU A 172 -0.08 -14.82 -1.42
N LEU A 173 0.48 -15.65 -0.54
CA LEU A 173 1.93 -15.69 -0.34
C LEU A 173 2.69 -16.01 -1.63
N ASP A 174 2.21 -16.95 -2.44
CA ASP A 174 2.81 -17.29 -3.74
C ASP A 174 2.82 -16.09 -4.69
N ILE A 175 1.70 -15.36 -4.80
CA ILE A 175 1.59 -14.15 -5.64
C ILE A 175 2.57 -13.07 -5.18
N TRP A 176 2.55 -12.74 -3.89
CA TRP A 176 3.38 -11.65 -3.34
C TRP A 176 4.85 -11.99 -3.34
N GLU A 177 5.21 -13.26 -3.10
CA GLU A 177 6.58 -13.73 -3.21
C GLU A 177 7.05 -13.68 -4.66
N ALA A 178 6.25 -14.16 -5.63
CA ALA A 178 6.60 -14.07 -7.04
C ALA A 178 6.84 -12.62 -7.49
N MET A 179 5.97 -11.69 -7.08
CA MET A 179 6.15 -10.26 -7.35
C MET A 179 7.43 -9.68 -6.74
N TYR A 180 7.83 -10.15 -5.56
CA TYR A 180 9.10 -9.79 -4.96
C TYR A 180 10.27 -10.35 -5.77
N ARG A 181 10.24 -11.65 -6.12
CA ARG A 181 11.31 -12.31 -6.90
C ARG A 181 11.53 -11.67 -8.28
N GLU A 182 10.48 -11.14 -8.89
CA GLU A 182 10.57 -10.46 -10.19
C GLU A 182 11.50 -9.25 -10.23
N THR A 183 11.78 -8.61 -9.09
CA THR A 183 12.72 -7.48 -9.08
C THR A 183 14.15 -7.93 -9.35
N GLY A 184 14.47 -9.21 -9.11
CA GLY A 184 15.84 -9.74 -9.17
C GLY A 184 16.76 -9.24 -8.05
N GLU A 185 16.24 -8.44 -7.12
CA GLU A 185 16.99 -7.86 -6.01
C GLU A 185 16.54 -8.50 -4.70
N ASP A 186 17.48 -9.18 -4.04
CA ASP A 186 17.26 -9.79 -2.72
C ASP A 186 17.13 -8.70 -1.63
N ASP A 187 16.13 -8.85 -0.76
CA ASP A 187 15.94 -8.04 0.45
C ASP A 187 15.83 -8.96 1.69
N PRO A 188 16.79 -8.90 2.63
CA PRO A 188 16.83 -9.83 3.75
C PRO A 188 15.62 -9.71 4.69
N LEU A 189 14.97 -8.54 4.79
CA LEU A 189 13.77 -8.39 5.60
C LEU A 189 12.57 -9.09 4.94
N LEU A 190 12.46 -9.03 3.61
CA LEU A 190 11.43 -9.76 2.88
C LEU A 190 11.68 -11.28 2.95
N GLU A 191 12.92 -11.74 2.80
CA GLU A 191 13.25 -13.16 3.04
C GLU A 191 12.82 -13.61 4.43
N PHE A 192 13.19 -12.85 5.45
CA PHE A 192 12.85 -13.15 6.84
C PHE A 192 11.34 -13.22 7.07
N ALA A 193 10.60 -12.26 6.51
CA ALA A 193 9.15 -12.21 6.64
C ALA A 193 8.44 -13.34 5.89
N PHE A 194 8.84 -13.67 4.65
CA PHE A 194 8.25 -14.79 3.90
C PHE A 194 8.52 -16.15 4.55
N LEU A 195 9.74 -16.37 5.06
CA LEU A 195 10.07 -17.58 5.81
C LEU A 195 9.18 -17.72 7.06
N TRP A 196 9.00 -16.62 7.81
CA TRP A 196 8.11 -16.62 8.98
C TRP A 196 6.64 -16.86 8.58
N LEU A 197 6.13 -16.15 7.58
CA LEU A 197 4.74 -16.27 7.12
C LEU A 197 4.40 -17.70 6.69
N ARG A 198 5.25 -18.32 5.87
CA ARG A 198 5.08 -19.71 5.42
C ARG A 198 5.03 -20.70 6.58
N ALA A 199 5.85 -20.50 7.60
CA ALA A 199 5.92 -21.37 8.78
C ALA A 199 4.73 -21.20 9.74
N HIS A 200 3.98 -20.09 9.66
CA HIS A 200 2.97 -19.70 10.64
C HIS A 200 1.56 -19.50 10.04
N VAL A 201 1.30 -20.02 8.83
CA VAL A 201 -0.04 -19.94 8.20
C VAL A 201 -1.12 -20.40 9.18
N PRO A 202 -2.11 -19.55 9.51
CA PRO A 202 -3.19 -19.91 10.43
C PRO A 202 -3.94 -21.14 9.93
N GLN A 203 -4.06 -22.15 10.80
CA GLN A 203 -4.78 -23.41 10.53
C GLN A 203 -6.24 -23.36 11.04
N GLY A 204 -6.74 -22.16 11.37
CA GLY A 204 -8.03 -21.96 12.00
C GLY A 204 -9.22 -22.47 11.19
N GLY A 205 -10.33 -22.75 11.88
CA GLY A 205 -11.59 -23.15 11.27
C GLY A 205 -12.38 -21.95 10.75
N GLY A 206 -12.72 -21.94 9.48
CA GLY A 206 -13.52 -20.88 8.86
C GLY A 206 -13.67 -21.13 7.37
N LYS A 207 -14.66 -20.46 6.75
CA LYS A 207 -14.77 -20.41 5.29
C LYS A 207 -14.18 -19.09 4.81
N PRO A 208 -13.50 -19.09 3.65
CA PRO A 208 -13.01 -17.86 3.07
C PRO A 208 -14.18 -16.91 2.77
N VAL A 209 -13.96 -15.64 3.08
CA VAL A 209 -14.89 -14.53 2.85
C VAL A 209 -14.42 -13.70 1.68
N PHE A 210 -15.29 -12.85 1.14
CA PHE A 210 -14.85 -11.85 0.16
C PHE A 210 -14.18 -10.70 0.90
N THR A 211 -12.88 -10.49 0.65
CA THR A 211 -12.11 -9.41 1.25
C THR A 211 -11.98 -8.25 0.26
N HIS A 212 -11.95 -7.03 0.77
CA HIS A 212 -11.58 -5.83 0.01
C HIS A 212 -10.10 -5.87 -0.39
N GLY A 213 -9.23 -6.38 0.48
CA GLY A 213 -7.80 -6.55 0.26
C GLY A 213 -6.96 -5.27 0.38
N ASP A 214 -7.59 -4.15 0.76
CA ASP A 214 -6.92 -2.88 1.05
C ASP A 214 -7.81 -1.96 1.91
N ALA A 215 -8.49 -2.57 2.89
CA ALA A 215 -9.52 -1.92 3.70
C ALA A 215 -8.97 -0.81 4.61
N GLY A 216 -9.59 0.39 4.59
CA GLY A 216 -9.41 1.41 5.64
C GLY A 216 -9.25 2.84 5.12
N PRO A 217 -8.84 3.80 5.98
CA PRO A 217 -8.69 5.21 5.60
C PRO A 217 -7.93 5.41 4.30
N GLY A 218 -8.47 6.27 3.42
CA GLY A 218 -7.98 6.48 2.05
C GLY A 218 -8.66 5.60 0.98
N ASN A 219 -9.28 4.48 1.37
CA ASN A 219 -10.00 3.56 0.46
C ASN A 219 -11.51 3.51 0.74
N PHE A 220 -12.03 4.58 1.31
CA PHE A 220 -13.46 4.83 1.37
C PHE A 220 -13.72 6.31 1.17
N MET A 221 -14.91 6.64 0.67
CA MET A 221 -15.40 7.98 0.43
C MET A 221 -16.41 8.37 1.50
N TYR A 222 -16.42 9.64 1.87
CA TYR A 222 -17.43 10.21 2.75
C TYR A 222 -17.86 11.60 2.30
N ASP A 223 -19.13 11.93 2.53
CA ASP A 223 -19.74 13.23 2.22
C ASP A 223 -20.72 13.61 3.32
N GLY A 224 -20.75 14.89 3.70
CA GLY A 224 -21.64 15.37 4.77
C GLY A 224 -21.48 14.67 6.13
N GLY A 225 -20.32 14.04 6.40
CA GLY A 225 -20.08 13.27 7.63
C GLY A 225 -20.56 11.82 7.58
N GLU A 226 -20.99 11.33 6.42
CA GLU A 226 -21.50 9.97 6.21
C GLU A 226 -20.65 9.22 5.19
N LEU A 227 -20.42 7.93 5.42
CA LEU A 227 -19.76 7.03 4.46
C LEU A 227 -20.62 6.89 3.20
N THR A 228 -20.02 7.10 2.02
CA THR A 228 -20.71 7.05 0.73
C THR A 228 -20.34 5.81 -0.10
N ALA A 229 -19.09 5.35 -0.03
CA ALA A 229 -18.64 4.15 -0.75
C ALA A 229 -17.29 3.60 -0.26
N LEU A 230 -17.13 2.28 -0.27
CA LEU A 230 -15.84 1.59 -0.30
C LEU A 230 -15.31 1.63 -1.75
N ILE A 231 -14.04 2.00 -1.92
CA ILE A 231 -13.42 2.22 -3.24
C ILE A 231 -12.06 1.51 -3.31
N ASP A 232 -11.51 1.41 -4.52
CA ASP A 232 -10.21 0.80 -4.79
C ASP A 232 -10.16 -0.70 -4.48
N TRP A 233 -10.92 -1.45 -5.28
CA TRP A 233 -11.14 -2.89 -5.13
C TRP A 233 -10.03 -3.76 -5.78
N GLU A 234 -8.87 -3.19 -6.09
CA GLU A 234 -7.88 -3.87 -6.92
C GLU A 234 -7.28 -5.11 -6.27
N PHE A 235 -7.14 -5.13 -4.94
CA PHE A 235 -6.61 -6.25 -4.18
C PHE A 235 -7.66 -7.22 -3.64
N ALA A 236 -8.93 -7.06 -4.03
CA ALA A 236 -10.00 -7.91 -3.54
C ALA A 236 -9.77 -9.38 -3.92
N HIS A 237 -10.02 -10.27 -2.95
CA HIS A 237 -9.79 -11.70 -3.08
C HIS A 237 -10.74 -12.48 -2.16
N LEU A 238 -10.66 -13.81 -2.23
CA LEU A 238 -11.26 -14.67 -1.22
C LEU A 238 -10.20 -15.00 -0.18
N GLY A 239 -10.52 -14.88 1.11
CA GLY A 239 -9.49 -15.05 2.14
C GLY A 239 -10.03 -15.00 3.55
N ASP A 240 -9.14 -14.66 4.47
CA ASP A 240 -9.46 -14.48 5.88
C ASP A 240 -10.02 -13.07 6.12
N PRO A 241 -11.14 -12.88 6.84
CA PRO A 241 -11.62 -11.55 7.23
C PRO A 241 -10.59 -10.72 8.00
N MET A 242 -9.64 -11.36 8.69
CA MET A 242 -8.59 -10.67 9.44
C MET A 242 -7.59 -9.94 8.54
N ASP A 243 -7.54 -10.28 7.25
CA ASP A 243 -6.75 -9.55 6.25
C ASP A 243 -7.17 -8.08 6.17
N ASP A 244 -8.47 -7.82 6.03
CA ASP A 244 -9.01 -6.47 5.94
C ASP A 244 -8.94 -5.72 7.28
N ILE A 245 -9.04 -6.42 8.41
CA ILE A 245 -8.84 -5.82 9.74
C ILE A 245 -7.36 -5.42 9.92
N ALA A 246 -6.42 -6.22 9.41
CA ALA A 246 -5.00 -5.89 9.40
C ALA A 246 -4.68 -4.70 8.47
N TRP A 247 -5.31 -4.64 7.28
CA TRP A 247 -5.24 -3.46 6.40
C TRP A 247 -5.78 -2.22 7.09
N PHE A 248 -6.94 -2.30 7.73
CA PHE A 248 -7.53 -1.17 8.47
C PHE A 248 -6.56 -0.71 9.55
N SER A 249 -5.98 -1.64 10.30
CA SER A 249 -4.97 -1.35 11.31
C SER A 249 -3.74 -0.65 10.75
N MET A 250 -3.26 -1.04 9.57
CA MET A 250 -2.08 -0.42 8.93
C MET A 250 -2.43 0.98 8.42
N ARG A 251 -3.59 1.14 7.79
CA ARG A 251 -4.08 2.44 7.31
C ARG A 251 -4.35 3.42 8.44
N CYS A 252 -4.79 2.95 9.62
CA CYS A 252 -4.91 3.79 10.80
C CYS A 252 -3.55 4.30 11.35
N VAL A 253 -2.43 3.67 11.03
CA VAL A 253 -1.10 4.27 11.32
C VAL A 253 -0.91 5.53 10.45
N MET A 254 -1.38 5.52 9.20
CA MET A 254 -1.24 6.63 8.26
C MET A 254 -2.31 7.72 8.43
N GLU A 255 -3.55 7.35 8.71
CA GLU A 255 -4.66 8.26 8.98
C GLU A 255 -5.49 7.69 10.15
N PRO A 256 -5.17 8.07 11.40
CA PRO A 256 -5.80 7.50 12.58
C PRO A 256 -7.30 7.78 12.64
N VAL A 257 -8.05 6.77 13.08
CA VAL A 257 -9.41 6.97 13.59
C VAL A 257 -9.33 7.32 15.09
N PRO A 258 -10.29 8.09 15.64
CA PRO A 258 -10.23 8.53 17.04
C PRO A 258 -10.24 7.39 18.06
N ASP A 259 -11.13 6.40 17.89
CA ASP A 259 -11.19 5.19 18.73
C ASP A 259 -11.12 3.94 17.86
N PHE A 260 -9.91 3.42 17.70
CA PHE A 260 -9.61 2.21 16.95
C PHE A 260 -10.34 0.98 17.53
N PHE A 261 -10.38 0.84 18.86
CA PHE A 261 -11.00 -0.33 19.51
C PHE A 261 -12.52 -0.30 19.41
N ASP A 262 -13.13 0.88 19.42
CA ASP A 262 -14.56 1.03 19.16
C ASP A 262 -14.94 0.61 17.74
N ALA A 263 -14.11 0.94 16.74
CA ALA A 263 -14.30 0.45 15.38
C ALA A 263 -14.23 -1.09 15.34
N LEU A 264 -13.24 -1.70 16.00
CA LEU A 264 -13.13 -3.16 16.09
C LEU A 264 -14.34 -3.80 16.79
N ARG A 265 -14.79 -3.24 17.92
CA ARG A 265 -16.00 -3.72 18.61
C ARG A 265 -17.25 -3.61 17.75
N CYS A 266 -17.35 -2.57 16.91
CA CYS A 266 -18.44 -2.42 15.96
C CYS A 266 -18.45 -3.54 14.92
N TYR A 267 -17.27 -3.91 14.41
CA TYR A 267 -17.11 -5.06 13.52
C TYR A 267 -17.51 -6.36 14.22
N GLU A 268 -16.97 -6.63 15.42
CA GLU A 268 -17.27 -7.83 16.22
C GLU A 268 -18.78 -7.99 16.48
N ALA A 269 -19.46 -6.90 16.84
CA ALA A 269 -20.90 -6.88 17.06
C ALA A 269 -21.69 -7.19 15.78
N ALA A 270 -21.24 -6.69 14.63
CA ALA A 270 -21.89 -6.91 13.34
C ALA A 270 -21.67 -8.33 12.79
N VAL A 271 -20.50 -8.94 13.05
CA VAL A 271 -20.22 -10.34 12.66
C VAL A 271 -20.72 -11.37 13.68
N GLY A 272 -20.97 -10.94 14.93
CA GLY A 272 -21.44 -11.80 16.02
C GLY A 272 -20.36 -12.71 16.60
N ALA A 273 -19.08 -12.36 16.41
CA ALA A 273 -17.93 -13.12 16.87
C ALA A 273 -16.78 -12.16 17.23
N PRO A 274 -15.94 -12.50 18.24
CA PRO A 274 -14.76 -11.72 18.54
C PRO A 274 -13.73 -11.84 17.41
N ILE A 275 -12.88 -10.82 17.29
CA ILE A 275 -11.71 -10.86 16.40
C ILE A 275 -10.76 -11.95 16.88
N ASP A 276 -10.31 -12.80 15.94
CA ASP A 276 -9.23 -13.72 16.21
C ASP A 276 -7.91 -12.95 16.25
N ARG A 277 -7.45 -12.68 17.47
CA ARG A 277 -6.22 -11.92 17.72
C ARG A 277 -4.98 -12.58 17.10
N GLN A 278 -4.88 -13.91 17.14
CA GLN A 278 -3.71 -14.59 16.60
C GLN A 278 -3.67 -14.46 15.08
N SER A 279 -4.80 -14.68 14.42
CA SER A 279 -4.93 -14.49 12.97
C SER A 279 -4.73 -13.03 12.57
N LEU A 280 -5.26 -12.06 13.33
CA LEU A 280 -5.00 -10.63 13.08
C LEU A 280 -3.51 -10.29 13.15
N LEU A 281 -2.77 -10.81 14.13
CA LEU A 281 -1.34 -10.56 14.25
C LEU A 281 -0.55 -11.17 13.08
N TYR A 282 -0.92 -12.37 12.64
CA TYR A 282 -0.37 -12.97 11.42
C TYR A 282 -0.63 -12.07 10.20
N HIS A 283 -1.87 -11.62 10.01
CA HIS A 283 -2.23 -10.77 8.88
C HIS A 283 -1.60 -9.38 8.94
N ARG A 284 -1.29 -8.83 10.12
CA ARG A 284 -0.47 -7.61 10.23
C ARG A 284 0.94 -7.81 9.65
N VAL A 285 1.56 -8.98 9.87
CA VAL A 285 2.83 -9.32 9.23
C VAL A 285 2.63 -9.41 7.72
N LEU A 286 1.61 -10.16 7.26
CA LEU A 286 1.33 -10.33 5.83
C LEU A 286 1.11 -8.98 5.12
N VAL A 287 0.19 -8.15 5.61
CA VAL A 287 -0.09 -6.81 5.07
C VAL A 287 1.15 -5.94 5.07
N SER A 288 1.94 -5.93 6.15
CA SER A 288 3.18 -5.17 6.19
C SER A 288 4.19 -5.67 5.15
N THR A 289 4.31 -6.98 4.96
CA THR A 289 5.15 -7.59 3.92
C THR A 289 4.70 -7.16 2.54
N ARG A 290 3.40 -7.22 2.22
CA ARG A 290 2.83 -6.76 0.95
C ARG A 290 3.19 -5.30 0.67
N VAL A 291 3.04 -4.43 1.66
CA VAL A 291 3.40 -3.02 1.54
C VAL A 291 4.89 -2.84 1.25
N VAL A 292 5.77 -3.60 1.92
CA VAL A 292 7.21 -3.57 1.64
C VAL A 292 7.52 -4.08 0.23
N VAL A 293 6.86 -5.16 -0.24
CA VAL A 293 6.99 -5.66 -1.63
C VAL A 293 6.58 -4.58 -2.65
N ILE A 294 5.44 -3.90 -2.45
CA ILE A 294 5.01 -2.79 -3.32
C ILE A 294 6.08 -1.70 -3.39
N ARG A 295 6.69 -1.36 -2.25
CA ARG A 295 7.74 -0.32 -2.17
C ARG A 295 9.09 -0.79 -2.73
N HIS A 296 9.37 -2.09 -2.69
CA HIS A 296 10.53 -2.72 -3.32
C HIS A 296 10.45 -2.62 -4.85
N ARG A 297 9.27 -2.90 -5.43
CA ARG A 297 9.04 -2.80 -6.88
C ARG A 297 8.95 -1.36 -7.40
N ALA A 298 8.55 -0.40 -6.56
CA ALA A 298 8.25 0.97 -6.97
C ALA A 298 9.47 1.91 -6.98
N PHE A 299 10.42 1.71 -7.91
CA PHE A 299 11.58 2.58 -8.09
C PHE A 299 11.25 4.04 -8.53
N ALA A 300 10.06 4.27 -9.10
CA ALA A 300 9.69 5.54 -9.75
C ALA A 300 8.64 6.39 -8.97
N SER A 301 8.44 6.13 -7.68
CA SER A 301 7.53 6.97 -6.86
C SER A 301 8.16 8.34 -6.55
N GLU A 302 7.32 9.34 -6.21
CA GLU A 302 7.83 10.65 -5.83
C GLU A 302 8.82 10.53 -4.65
N PRO A 303 10.09 10.95 -4.80
CA PRO A 303 11.18 10.57 -3.88
C PRO A 303 10.89 10.89 -2.40
N ALA A 304 10.23 12.02 -2.13
CA ALA A 304 9.86 12.42 -0.77
C ALA A 304 8.88 11.44 -0.10
N HIS A 305 7.91 10.93 -0.84
CA HIS A 305 6.98 9.92 -0.34
C HIS A 305 7.65 8.55 -0.19
N ALA A 306 8.55 8.21 -1.10
CA ALA A 306 9.34 6.99 -1.03
C ALA A 306 10.19 6.93 0.24
N ILE A 307 10.92 8.01 0.56
CA ILE A 307 11.76 8.12 1.76
C ILE A 307 10.96 7.86 3.04
N VAL A 308 9.86 8.61 3.23
CA VAL A 308 9.05 8.55 4.45
C VAL A 308 8.37 7.18 4.58
N SER A 309 7.74 6.70 3.50
CA SER A 309 6.99 5.44 3.56
C SER A 309 7.89 4.22 3.65
N ARG A 310 9.08 4.21 3.02
CA ARG A 310 10.01 3.08 3.09
C ARG A 310 10.51 2.86 4.53
N GLY A 311 10.97 3.92 5.20
CA GLY A 311 11.43 3.82 6.59
C GLY A 311 10.33 3.35 7.53
N LEU A 312 9.13 3.95 7.43
CA LEU A 312 7.99 3.56 8.25
C LEU A 312 7.58 2.11 8.02
N ASN A 313 7.34 1.69 6.78
CA ASN A 313 6.76 0.39 6.48
C ASN A 313 7.69 -0.77 6.86
N ARG A 314 9.01 -0.59 6.73
CA ARG A 314 9.98 -1.58 7.23
C ARG A 314 9.95 -1.69 8.74
N ARG A 315 9.83 -0.57 9.47
CA ARG A 315 9.66 -0.58 10.92
C ARG A 315 8.36 -1.27 11.33
N LEU A 316 7.25 -0.95 10.67
CA LEU A 316 5.95 -1.56 10.94
C LEU A 316 5.95 -3.08 10.71
N LEU A 317 6.65 -3.56 9.68
CA LEU A 317 6.83 -5.01 9.48
C LEU A 317 7.56 -5.66 10.66
N VAL A 318 8.65 -5.06 11.15
CA VAL A 318 9.37 -5.57 12.32
C VAL A 318 8.50 -5.52 13.59
N GLU A 319 7.74 -4.44 13.81
CA GLU A 319 6.79 -4.33 14.91
C GLU A 319 5.71 -5.42 14.85
N ALA A 320 5.17 -5.69 13.65
CA ALA A 320 4.18 -6.74 13.44
C ALA A 320 4.77 -8.13 13.74
N MET A 321 6.00 -8.41 13.29
CA MET A 321 6.68 -9.68 13.55
C MET A 321 6.98 -9.87 15.05
N SER A 322 7.44 -8.82 15.73
CA SER A 322 7.63 -8.80 17.18
C SER A 322 6.33 -9.10 17.93
N ALA A 323 5.24 -8.42 17.55
CA ALA A 323 3.93 -8.63 18.18
C ALA A 323 3.36 -10.04 17.91
N ALA A 324 3.51 -10.56 16.70
CA ALA A 324 2.98 -11.88 16.30
C ALA A 324 3.77 -13.05 16.90
N SER A 325 5.08 -12.90 17.09
CA SER A 325 5.94 -13.92 17.71
C SER A 325 5.94 -13.85 19.24
N GLY A 326 5.55 -12.73 19.84
CA GLY A 326 5.74 -12.48 21.27
C GLY A 326 7.19 -12.21 21.67
N SER A 327 8.12 -12.13 20.70
CA SER A 327 9.52 -11.79 20.93
C SER A 327 9.68 -10.27 21.01
N ALA A 328 9.74 -9.74 22.22
CA ALA A 328 10.00 -8.32 22.43
C ALA A 328 11.42 -7.96 21.99
N VAL A 329 11.53 -6.95 21.12
CA VAL A 329 12.83 -6.42 20.69
C VAL A 329 12.92 -4.94 21.03
N THR A 330 13.99 -4.58 21.73
CA THR A 330 14.32 -3.19 21.99
C THR A 330 15.33 -2.75 20.94
N PRO A 331 14.98 -1.82 20.02
CA PRO A 331 15.95 -1.35 19.06
C PRO A 331 17.12 -0.64 19.77
N PRO A 332 18.34 -0.70 19.20
CA PRO A 332 19.48 0.05 19.71
C PRO A 332 19.19 1.55 19.71
N ARG A 333 19.92 2.31 20.54
CA ARG A 333 19.80 3.77 20.54
C ARG A 333 20.20 4.33 19.16
N PRO A 334 19.56 5.43 18.71
CA PRO A 334 20.03 6.17 17.54
C PRO A 334 21.52 6.49 17.66
N VAL A 335 22.23 6.43 16.53
CA VAL A 335 23.65 6.80 16.50
C VAL A 335 23.79 8.31 16.71
N ASP A 336 24.81 8.73 17.44
CA ASP A 336 25.16 10.14 17.55
C ASP A 336 26.33 10.46 16.60
N ALA A 337 26.28 11.64 15.99
CA ALA A 337 27.31 12.11 15.07
C ALA A 337 27.36 13.66 15.07
N PRO A 338 28.56 14.25 14.98
CA PRO A 338 28.71 15.71 14.91
C PRO A 338 28.15 16.25 13.59
N GLU A 339 27.94 17.57 13.53
CA GLU A 339 27.61 18.25 12.29
C GLU A 339 28.75 18.15 11.26
N THR A 340 28.39 18.20 9.99
CA THR A 340 29.30 18.09 8.85
C THR A 340 29.63 19.46 8.25
N ALA A 341 30.66 19.53 7.41
CA ALA A 341 30.99 20.74 6.66
C ALA A 341 29.84 21.25 5.75
N CYS A 342 28.93 20.35 5.35
CA CYS A 342 27.77 20.67 4.50
C CYS A 342 26.52 21.07 5.29
N THR A 343 26.53 20.96 6.63
CA THR A 343 25.33 21.20 7.46
C THR A 343 24.71 22.59 7.22
N ALA A 344 25.53 23.65 7.21
CA ALA A 344 25.06 25.01 6.94
C ALA A 344 24.46 25.19 5.52
N LEU A 345 24.96 24.44 4.53
CA LEU A 345 24.42 24.49 3.17
C LEU A 345 23.02 23.87 3.11
N TYR A 346 22.83 22.70 3.73
CA TYR A 346 21.52 22.06 3.82
C TYR A 346 20.51 22.95 4.53
N ASP A 347 20.89 23.55 5.67
CA ASP A 347 20.01 24.44 6.43
C ASP A 347 19.59 25.67 5.64
N LYS A 348 20.53 26.27 4.89
CA LYS A 348 20.20 27.39 4.00
C LYS A 348 19.17 26.99 2.94
N VAL A 349 19.36 25.86 2.26
CA VAL A 349 18.43 25.40 1.20
C VAL A 349 17.06 25.08 1.77
N ILE A 350 17.01 24.39 2.92
CA ILE A 350 15.75 24.10 3.61
C ILE A 350 15.02 25.40 4.01
N GLY A 351 15.75 26.38 4.54
CA GLY A 351 15.22 27.69 4.88
C GLY A 351 14.72 28.48 3.66
N ASP A 352 15.49 28.53 2.58
CA ASP A 352 15.07 29.19 1.32
C ASP A 352 13.76 28.57 0.79
N LEU A 353 13.63 27.24 0.84
CA LEU A 353 12.40 26.54 0.44
C LEU A 353 11.22 26.84 1.37
N GLY A 354 11.42 26.72 2.68
CA GLY A 354 10.37 26.79 3.69
C GLY A 354 9.91 28.21 4.04
N ASP A 355 10.86 29.14 4.12
CA ASP A 355 10.63 30.49 4.67
C ASP A 355 10.51 31.55 3.59
N ILE A 356 11.02 31.27 2.37
CA ILE A 356 10.96 32.20 1.24
C ILE A 356 10.01 31.69 0.16
N ILE A 357 10.26 30.51 -0.41
CA ILE A 357 9.52 30.02 -1.58
C ILE A 357 8.07 29.66 -1.21
N VAL A 358 7.89 28.82 -0.19
CA VAL A 358 6.54 28.36 0.21
C VAL A 358 5.61 29.52 0.59
N PRO A 359 5.99 30.50 1.41
CA PRO A 359 5.08 31.58 1.82
C PRO A 359 4.80 32.61 0.72
N ARG A 360 5.67 32.69 -0.30
CA ARG A 360 5.54 33.67 -1.40
C ARG A 360 4.88 33.12 -2.66
N SER A 361 4.61 31.82 -2.73
CA SER A 361 3.96 31.20 -3.89
C SER A 361 2.45 31.06 -3.68
N ALA A 362 1.67 31.57 -4.64
CA ALA A 362 0.22 31.31 -4.71
C ALA A 362 -0.10 29.99 -5.44
N ASP A 363 0.86 29.40 -6.15
CA ASP A 363 0.68 28.14 -6.86
C ASP A 363 0.83 26.95 -5.90
N LYS A 364 -0.27 26.21 -5.71
CA LYS A 364 -0.32 25.02 -4.86
C LYS A 364 0.62 23.91 -5.33
N ALA A 365 0.81 23.74 -6.64
CA ALA A 365 1.70 22.73 -7.19
C ALA A 365 3.17 23.09 -6.87
N ALA A 366 3.55 24.35 -7.08
CA ALA A 366 4.87 24.84 -6.70
C ALA A 366 5.13 24.72 -5.18
N VAL A 367 4.13 25.02 -4.35
CA VAL A 367 4.22 24.83 -2.88
C VAL A 367 4.42 23.35 -2.52
N ALA A 368 3.68 22.44 -3.14
CA ALA A 368 3.83 21.00 -2.91
C ALA A 368 5.23 20.51 -3.33
N ALA A 369 5.70 20.92 -4.51
CA ALA A 369 7.03 20.59 -5.01
C ALA A 369 8.14 21.10 -4.08
N ALA A 370 8.06 22.35 -3.63
CA ALA A 370 9.03 22.94 -2.70
C ALA A 370 9.07 22.18 -1.35
N LYS A 371 7.90 21.82 -0.81
CA LYS A 371 7.80 21.00 0.41
C LYS A 371 8.40 19.60 0.22
N ASN A 372 8.17 18.98 -0.93
CA ASN A 372 8.72 17.67 -1.24
C ASN A 372 10.25 17.73 -1.44
N ALA A 373 10.76 18.75 -2.12
CA ALA A 373 12.20 19.01 -2.20
C ALA A 373 12.83 19.19 -0.81
N ALA A 374 12.21 19.97 0.08
CA ALA A 374 12.71 20.18 1.44
C ALA A 374 12.82 18.86 2.23
N LYS A 375 11.86 17.93 2.06
CA LYS A 375 11.93 16.59 2.68
C LYS A 375 13.12 15.78 2.17
N VAL A 376 13.38 15.82 0.86
CA VAL A 376 14.55 15.14 0.27
C VAL A 376 15.85 15.73 0.80
N VAL A 377 15.96 17.07 0.87
CA VAL A 377 17.16 17.74 1.38
C VAL A 377 17.40 17.41 2.86
N LYS A 378 16.35 17.34 3.70
CA LYS A 378 16.46 16.88 5.10
C LYS A 378 16.98 15.45 5.21
N TYR A 379 16.48 14.55 4.36
CA TYR A 379 16.95 13.17 4.32
C TYR A 379 18.42 13.08 3.88
N LEU A 380 18.82 13.84 2.86
CA LEU A 380 20.21 13.91 2.43
C LEU A 380 21.13 14.48 3.51
N LYS A 381 20.69 15.51 4.24
CA LYS A 381 21.39 16.05 5.43
C LYS A 381 21.59 14.97 6.49
N ALA A 382 20.57 14.15 6.75
CA ALA A 382 20.65 13.05 7.71
C ALA A 382 21.60 11.94 7.24
N ILE A 383 21.62 11.60 5.94
CA ILE A 383 22.60 10.66 5.36
C ILE A 383 24.02 11.21 5.51
N ASP A 384 24.25 12.46 5.14
CA ASP A 384 25.57 13.09 5.23
C ASP A 384 26.09 13.08 6.67
N ARG A 385 25.22 13.37 7.65
CA ARG A 385 25.57 13.41 9.07
C ARG A 385 25.73 12.03 9.71
N PHE A 386 24.75 11.16 9.56
CA PHE A 386 24.65 9.91 10.33
C PHE A 386 25.08 8.67 9.53
N GLY A 387 25.15 8.77 8.19
CA GLY A 387 25.42 7.65 7.28
C GLY A 387 26.66 6.85 7.65
N PRO A 388 27.85 7.45 7.81
CA PRO A 388 29.06 6.71 8.16
C PRO A 388 28.98 5.95 9.50
N ALA A 389 28.33 6.55 10.50
CA ALA A 389 28.13 5.91 11.81
C ALA A 389 27.09 4.78 11.73
N ILE A 390 26.02 4.97 10.94
CA ILE A 390 25.01 3.94 10.65
C ILE A 390 25.64 2.76 9.93
N GLU A 391 26.45 3.01 8.90
CA GLU A 391 27.13 1.97 8.12
C GLU A 391 28.07 1.14 8.99
N THR A 392 28.83 1.80 9.87
CA THR A 392 29.69 1.11 10.85
C THR A 392 28.86 0.22 11.78
N ALA A 393 27.77 0.75 12.34
CA ALA A 393 26.89 -0.01 13.22
C ALA A 393 26.22 -1.19 12.51
N GLU A 394 25.86 -1.05 11.24
CA GLU A 394 25.30 -2.13 10.42
C GLU A 394 26.31 -3.23 10.17
N LEU A 395 27.55 -2.88 9.82
CA LEU A 395 28.62 -3.87 9.66
C LEU A 395 28.93 -4.59 10.97
N ASP A 396 28.92 -3.90 12.11
CA ASP A 396 29.15 -4.50 13.44
C ASP A 396 28.02 -5.46 13.84
N GLU A 397 26.77 -5.17 13.46
CA GLU A 397 25.65 -6.09 13.67
C GLU A 397 25.70 -7.28 12.70
N LEU A 398 26.04 -7.05 11.43
CA LEU A 398 26.20 -8.12 10.44
C LEU A 398 27.34 -9.07 10.80
N GLU A 399 28.48 -8.56 11.26
CA GLU A 399 29.60 -9.37 11.75
C GLU A 399 29.18 -10.29 12.90
N ARG A 400 28.39 -9.79 13.85
CA ARG A 400 27.87 -10.59 14.96
C ARG A 400 26.84 -11.64 14.51
N LEU A 401 26.14 -11.38 13.41
CA LEU A 401 25.09 -12.26 12.90
C LEU A 401 25.63 -13.35 11.97
N LEU A 402 26.74 -13.06 11.27
CA LEU A 402 27.33 -13.89 10.23
C LEU A 402 28.68 -14.51 10.65
N ASP A 403 29.18 -14.18 11.84
CA ASP A 403 30.51 -14.53 12.38
C ASP A 403 31.71 -14.05 11.53
N ILE A 404 31.45 -13.28 10.47
CA ILE A 404 32.45 -12.73 9.54
C ILE A 404 32.03 -11.31 9.20
N ARG A 405 32.97 -10.36 9.30
CA ARG A 405 32.71 -8.97 8.91
C ARG A 405 32.63 -8.84 7.39
N PRO A 406 31.49 -8.38 6.82
CA PRO A 406 31.38 -8.10 5.40
C PRO A 406 32.24 -6.90 4.98
N GLU A 407 32.62 -6.85 3.70
CA GLU A 407 33.35 -5.71 3.10
C GLU A 407 32.45 -4.48 2.91
N SER A 408 31.15 -4.70 2.76
CA SER A 408 30.13 -3.65 2.65
C SER A 408 28.79 -4.13 3.23
N VAL A 409 27.91 -3.17 3.57
CA VAL A 409 26.55 -3.49 4.03
C VAL A 409 25.78 -4.28 2.97
N GLU A 410 25.93 -3.94 1.69
CA GLU A 410 25.27 -4.65 0.58
C GLU A 410 25.71 -6.12 0.52
N GLN A 411 27.02 -6.38 0.59
CA GLN A 411 27.55 -7.75 0.61
C GLN A 411 27.03 -8.51 1.84
N GLY A 412 27.01 -7.86 3.01
CA GLY A 412 26.49 -8.46 4.24
C GLY A 412 25.00 -8.76 4.18
N GLN A 413 24.20 -7.91 3.54
CA GLN A 413 22.76 -8.16 3.32
C GLN A 413 22.53 -9.37 2.39
N GLN A 414 23.33 -9.53 1.33
CA GLN A 414 23.27 -10.72 0.47
C GLN A 414 23.67 -11.99 1.22
N GLN A 415 24.73 -11.93 2.03
CA GLN A 415 25.14 -13.04 2.90
C GLN A 415 24.06 -13.38 3.93
N LEU A 416 23.39 -12.36 4.50
CA LEU A 416 22.27 -12.55 5.42
C LEU A 416 21.07 -13.23 4.75
N CYS A 417 20.72 -12.86 3.51
CA CYS A 417 19.68 -13.58 2.75
C CYS A 417 20.01 -15.07 2.62
N ALA A 418 21.26 -15.40 2.26
CA ALA A 418 21.70 -16.80 2.18
C ALA A 418 21.64 -17.52 3.53
N ALA A 419 22.09 -16.85 4.61
CA ALA A 419 22.09 -17.41 5.96
C ALA A 419 20.67 -17.65 6.50
N LEU A 420 19.72 -16.74 6.22
CA LEU A 420 18.30 -16.89 6.55
C LEU A 420 17.68 -18.09 5.83
N ARG A 421 17.89 -18.21 4.51
CA ARG A 421 17.40 -19.34 3.71
C ARG A 421 17.95 -20.69 4.18
N ALA A 422 19.20 -20.70 4.65
CA ALA A 422 19.85 -21.89 5.21
C ALA A 422 19.43 -22.21 6.65
N GLY A 423 18.65 -21.34 7.31
CA GLY A 423 18.32 -21.47 8.73
C GLY A 423 19.52 -21.31 9.66
N ALA A 424 20.59 -20.64 9.20
CA ALA A 424 21.82 -20.43 9.96
C ALA A 424 21.71 -19.29 10.97
N VAL A 425 20.68 -18.45 10.86
CA VAL A 425 20.40 -17.33 11.78
C VAL A 425 19.11 -17.62 12.55
N SER A 426 19.17 -17.51 13.88
CA SER A 426 17.98 -17.68 14.73
C SER A 426 16.97 -16.54 14.52
N PHE A 427 15.68 -16.82 14.74
CA PHE A 427 14.61 -15.83 14.60
C PHE A 427 14.86 -14.58 15.47
N ASP A 428 15.20 -14.76 16.75
CA ASP A 428 15.39 -13.63 17.66
C ASP A 428 16.61 -12.77 17.27
N ALA A 429 17.68 -13.39 16.77
CA ALA A 429 18.86 -12.65 16.30
C ALA A 429 18.54 -11.85 15.02
N ALA A 430 17.81 -12.45 14.06
CA ALA A 430 17.35 -11.76 12.87
C ALA A 430 16.38 -10.61 13.22
N LEU A 431 15.42 -10.84 14.11
CA LEU A 431 14.47 -9.83 14.54
C LEU A 431 15.18 -8.65 15.24
N ALA A 432 16.19 -8.94 16.08
CA ALA A 432 17.03 -7.91 16.70
C ALA A 432 17.79 -7.06 15.68
N TYR A 433 18.40 -7.71 14.68
CA TYR A 433 19.07 -7.02 13.57
C TYR A 433 18.11 -6.10 12.81
N PHE A 434 16.93 -6.60 12.42
CA PHE A 434 15.98 -5.79 11.66
C PHE A 434 15.34 -4.67 12.47
N ALA A 435 15.20 -4.82 13.80
CA ALA A 435 14.80 -3.71 14.67
C ALA A 435 15.87 -2.61 14.70
N GLY A 436 17.15 -2.99 14.74
CA GLY A 436 18.27 -2.07 14.54
C GLY A 436 18.21 -1.34 13.20
N ALA A 437 18.07 -2.09 12.10
CA ALA A 437 18.01 -1.53 10.76
C ALA A 437 16.79 -0.59 10.58
N GLY A 438 15.63 -0.99 11.11
CA GLY A 438 14.42 -0.18 11.14
C GLY A 438 14.60 1.14 11.91
N GLN A 439 15.27 1.09 13.07
CA GLN A 439 15.57 2.28 13.87
C GLN A 439 16.52 3.24 13.16
N ARG A 440 17.56 2.74 12.50
CA ARG A 440 18.50 3.55 11.71
C ARG A 440 17.80 4.19 10.49
N GLY A 441 16.96 3.44 9.79
CA GLY A 441 16.11 3.99 8.72
C GLY A 441 15.13 5.05 9.20
N ALA A 442 14.52 4.85 10.38
CA ALA A 442 13.66 5.85 11.02
C ALA A 442 14.44 7.11 11.43
N GLN A 443 15.67 6.98 11.92
CA GLN A 443 16.55 8.11 12.24
C GLN A 443 16.85 8.95 10.99
N LEU A 444 17.23 8.31 9.88
CA LEU A 444 17.53 9.02 8.62
C LEU A 444 16.32 9.78 8.07
N SER A 445 15.13 9.19 8.19
CA SER A 445 13.88 9.76 7.66
C SER A 445 13.13 10.66 8.65
N ALA A 446 13.59 10.80 9.89
CA ALA A 446 12.83 11.45 10.97
C ALA A 446 12.38 12.89 10.61
N GLU A 447 13.32 13.74 10.21
CA GLU A 447 13.01 15.14 9.85
C GLU A 447 12.13 15.28 8.61
N ALA A 448 12.23 14.33 7.68
CA ALA A 448 11.42 14.29 6.46
C ALA A 448 9.99 13.77 6.73
N SER A 449 9.82 12.92 7.75
CA SER A 449 8.58 12.20 8.05
C SER A 449 7.60 13.00 8.92
N GLY A 450 8.07 14.04 9.62
CA GLY A 450 7.21 14.84 10.49
C GLY A 450 6.48 13.99 11.53
N SER A 451 5.17 14.20 11.71
CA SER A 451 4.37 13.46 12.70
C SER A 451 4.19 11.96 12.38
N ILE A 452 4.58 11.50 11.20
CA ILE A 452 4.54 10.08 10.83
C ILE A 452 5.73 9.31 11.43
N ALA A 453 6.84 10.01 11.73
CA ALA A 453 8.07 9.40 12.25
C ALA A 453 7.85 8.55 13.52
N THR A 454 6.88 8.93 14.36
CA THR A 454 6.62 8.31 15.66
C THR A 454 5.33 7.49 15.70
N ARG A 455 4.77 7.15 14.54
CA ARG A 455 3.52 6.37 14.49
C ARG A 455 3.80 4.88 14.48
N HIS A 456 3.03 4.16 15.29
CA HIS A 456 3.16 2.74 15.52
C HIS A 456 1.80 2.08 15.36
N TYR A 457 1.81 0.75 15.21
CA TYR A 457 0.56 0.01 15.33
C TYR A 457 -0.10 0.27 16.69
N THR A 458 -1.43 0.39 16.67
CA THR A 458 -2.19 0.30 17.93
C THR A 458 -2.09 -1.14 18.45
N PRO A 459 -1.65 -1.37 19.69
CA PRO A 459 -1.58 -2.71 20.27
C PRO A 459 -2.95 -3.38 20.28
N VAL A 460 -3.02 -4.66 19.94
CA VAL A 460 -4.25 -5.49 19.95
C VAL A 460 -4.03 -6.73 20.77
#